data_AF-A0A520DSM6-F1
#
_entry.id   AF-A0A520DSM6-F1
#
_cell.length_a   1.000
_cell.length_b   1.000
_cell.length_c   1.000
_cell.angle_alpha   90.00
_cell.angle_beta   90.00
_cell.angle_gamma   90.00
#
_symmetry.space_group_name_H-M   'P 1'
#
loop_
_entity.id
_entity.type
_entity.pdbx_description
1 polymer ?
#
loop_
_entity_poly.entity_id
_entity_poly.type
_entity_poly.pdbx_seq_one_letter_code
_entity_poly.pdbx_strand_id
1 'polypeptide(L)'
;MNAPDKFIPPAAPAADPRHDPTRVVRAPRGSELSCKSWLTEAPFRMLQNNLDPEVAERPQDLVVYGGIGRAARNWECFDQILASLKELNDDETLLVQSGKPVGVFKTHANAPRVLIANSNLVPKWATWEKFNELDRAGLFMYGQMTAGSWIYIGSQGIVQGTFETFVEAGRQHYNN
;
A
#
# COMPACT_ATOMS: atom_id res chain seq x y z
N MET A 1 -41.57 -4.53 15.36
CA MET A 1 -41.76 -5.89 14.83
C MET A 1 -41.12 -5.93 13.46
N ASN A 2 -39.90 -6.46 13.36
CA ASN A 2 -39.23 -6.62 12.07
C ASN A 2 -39.63 -7.99 11.50
N ALA A 3 -39.82 -8.06 10.19
CA ALA A 3 -40.23 -9.27 9.49
C ALA A 3 -39.23 -10.41 9.71
N PRO A 4 -39.68 -11.68 9.80
CA PRO A 4 -38.79 -12.82 10.03
C PRO A 4 -37.81 -12.99 8.87
N ASP A 5 -36.53 -13.25 9.20
CA ASP A 5 -35.35 -13.40 8.33
C ASP A 5 -35.46 -14.46 7.21
N LYS A 6 -36.62 -15.10 7.05
CA LYS A 6 -36.84 -16.24 6.16
C LYS A 6 -37.09 -15.87 4.68
N PHE A 7 -37.13 -14.58 4.36
CA PHE A 7 -37.39 -14.07 2.99
C PHE A 7 -36.26 -13.20 2.43
N ILE A 8 -35.14 -13.06 3.14
CA ILE A 8 -33.96 -12.38 2.61
C ILE A 8 -33.10 -13.47 1.95
N PRO A 9 -32.97 -13.51 0.61
CA PRO A 9 -32.01 -14.42 -0.01
C PRO A 9 -30.61 -14.11 0.55
N PRO A 10 -29.75 -15.11 0.79
CA PRO A 10 -28.39 -14.84 1.24
C PRO A 10 -27.77 -13.86 0.24
N ALA A 11 -27.29 -12.72 0.74
CA ALA A 11 -26.56 -11.78 -0.10
C ALA A 11 -25.46 -12.59 -0.81
N ALA A 12 -25.41 -12.50 -2.14
CA ALA A 12 -24.26 -13.00 -2.87
C ALA A 12 -23.01 -12.48 -2.16
N PRO A 13 -21.97 -13.30 -1.93
CA PRO A 13 -20.77 -12.81 -1.26
C PRO A 13 -20.33 -11.57 -2.03
N ALA A 14 -20.37 -10.41 -1.36
CA ALA A 14 -19.95 -9.16 -1.96
C ALA A 14 -18.55 -9.40 -2.52
N ALA A 15 -18.34 -9.09 -3.80
CA ALA A 15 -17.05 -9.26 -4.43
C ALA A 15 -15.96 -8.65 -3.53
N ASP A 16 -14.87 -9.38 -3.31
CA ASP A 16 -13.80 -8.91 -2.43
C ASP A 16 -13.35 -7.53 -2.90
N PRO A 17 -13.49 -6.45 -2.09
CA PRO A 17 -13.19 -5.08 -2.52
C PRO A 17 -11.70 -4.86 -2.82
N ARG A 18 -10.86 -5.87 -2.57
CA ARG A 18 -9.42 -5.87 -2.85
C ARG A 18 -9.08 -6.44 -4.22
N HIS A 19 -9.97 -7.21 -4.85
CA HIS A 19 -9.69 -7.89 -6.13
C HIS A 19 -10.38 -7.18 -7.29
N ASP A 20 -9.60 -6.77 -8.29
CA ASP A 20 -10.11 -6.29 -9.58
C ASP A 20 -9.24 -6.87 -10.70
N PRO A 21 -9.72 -7.91 -11.43
CA PRO A 21 -8.92 -8.59 -12.45
C PRO A 21 -8.74 -7.74 -13.72
N THR A 22 -9.49 -6.65 -13.89
CA THR A 22 -9.47 -5.81 -15.09
C THR A 22 -8.47 -4.65 -14.98
N ARG A 23 -8.04 -4.31 -13.76
CA ARG A 23 -7.16 -3.18 -13.53
C ARG A 23 -5.72 -3.48 -13.89
N VAL A 24 -5.14 -2.55 -14.63
CA VAL A 24 -3.72 -2.51 -14.95
C VAL A 24 -3.21 -1.13 -14.57
N VAL A 25 -2.45 -1.06 -13.48
CA VAL A 25 -1.91 0.19 -12.94
C VAL A 25 -0.49 0.37 -13.43
N ARG A 26 -0.11 1.58 -13.84
CA ARG A 26 1.28 1.97 -14.13
C ARG A 26 1.49 3.42 -13.73
N ALA A 27 2.69 3.75 -13.26
CA ALA A 27 2.96 5.15 -12.94
C ALA A 27 3.01 6.02 -14.21
N PRO A 28 2.50 7.27 -14.17
CA PRO A 28 2.74 8.24 -15.23
C PRO A 28 4.24 8.42 -15.52
N ARG A 29 4.57 8.70 -16.77
CA ARG A 29 5.95 8.92 -17.25
C ARG A 29 6.08 10.32 -17.84
N GLY A 30 7.32 10.78 -18.06
CA GLY A 30 7.59 12.11 -18.60
C GLY A 30 7.49 13.23 -17.57
N SER A 31 7.57 14.48 -18.04
CA SER A 31 7.65 15.69 -17.22
C SER A 31 6.31 16.35 -16.89
N GLU A 32 5.21 15.88 -17.49
CA GLU A 32 3.87 16.42 -17.22
C GLU A 32 3.37 15.97 -15.85
N LEU A 33 2.82 16.91 -15.08
CA LEU A 33 2.32 16.66 -13.73
C LEU A 33 0.83 16.28 -13.77
N SER A 34 0.46 15.26 -12.98
CA SER A 34 -0.93 14.96 -12.65
C SER A 34 -1.39 15.65 -11.36
N CYS A 35 -0.45 15.95 -10.46
CA CYS A 35 -0.65 16.62 -9.17
C CYS A 35 -0.16 18.08 -9.22
N LYS A 36 -0.43 18.84 -8.16
CA LYS A 36 -0.08 20.28 -8.07
C LYS A 36 1.43 20.56 -8.01
N SER A 37 2.25 19.60 -7.58
CA SER A 37 3.70 19.76 -7.47
C SER A 37 4.46 18.44 -7.61
N TRP A 38 5.76 18.49 -7.83
CA TRP A 38 6.60 17.28 -7.88
C TRP A 38 6.62 16.51 -6.56
N LEU A 39 6.46 17.20 -5.42
CA LEU A 39 6.43 16.56 -4.09
C LEU A 39 5.17 15.74 -3.85
N THR A 40 4.07 16.05 -4.54
CA THR A 40 2.81 15.28 -4.49
C THR A 40 2.71 14.30 -5.66
N GLU A 41 3.28 14.63 -6.82
CA GLU A 41 3.42 13.74 -7.97
C GLU A 41 4.31 12.53 -7.67
N ALA A 42 5.40 12.71 -6.91
CA ALA A 42 6.30 11.62 -6.57
C ALA A 42 5.59 10.46 -5.84
N PRO A 43 4.92 10.65 -4.68
CA PRO A 43 4.16 9.56 -4.05
C PRO A 43 3.00 9.06 -4.94
N PHE A 44 2.38 9.92 -5.75
CA PHE A 44 1.34 9.52 -6.71
C PHE A 44 1.86 8.49 -7.72
N ARG A 45 3.02 8.75 -8.32
CA ARG A 45 3.69 7.82 -9.24
C ARG A 45 4.18 6.58 -8.52
N MET A 46 4.80 6.73 -7.35
CA MET A 46 5.39 5.60 -6.65
C MET A 46 4.35 4.60 -6.11
N LEU A 47 3.18 5.07 -5.66
CA LEU A 47 2.05 4.20 -5.33
C LEU A 47 1.63 3.35 -6.54
N GLN A 48 1.54 3.96 -7.72
CA GLN A 48 1.21 3.25 -8.96
C GLN A 48 2.33 2.33 -9.44
N ASN A 49 3.60 2.70 -9.24
CA ASN A 49 4.74 1.84 -9.55
C ASN A 49 4.73 0.56 -8.71
N ASN A 50 4.36 0.65 -7.42
CA ASN A 50 4.20 -0.51 -6.56
C ASN A 50 3.14 -1.51 -7.06
N LEU A 51 2.27 -1.13 -7.99
CA LEU A 51 1.24 -1.99 -8.59
C LEU A 51 1.43 -2.20 -10.09
N ASP A 52 2.58 -1.81 -10.64
CA ASP A 52 2.91 -2.11 -12.04
C ASP A 52 3.01 -3.64 -12.22
N PRO A 53 2.38 -4.25 -13.25
CA PRO A 53 2.47 -5.69 -13.50
C PRO A 53 3.89 -6.23 -13.67
N GLU A 54 4.85 -5.37 -14.02
CA GLU A 54 6.27 -5.74 -14.14
C GLU A 54 7.01 -5.67 -12.79
N VAL A 55 6.37 -5.13 -11.75
CA VAL A 55 6.97 -4.88 -10.44
C VAL A 55 6.31 -5.72 -9.35
N ALA A 56 4.98 -5.71 -9.28
CA ALA A 56 4.21 -6.34 -8.23
C ALA A 56 3.95 -7.82 -8.48
N GLU A 57 3.96 -8.63 -7.43
CA GLU A 57 3.66 -10.07 -7.51
C GLU A 57 2.20 -10.37 -7.90
N ARG A 58 1.24 -9.59 -7.38
CA ARG A 58 -0.19 -9.78 -7.67
C ARG A 58 -0.99 -8.47 -7.61
N PRO A 59 -0.79 -7.56 -8.58
CA PRO A 59 -1.30 -6.20 -8.51
C PRO A 59 -2.83 -6.08 -8.53
N GLN A 60 -3.55 -7.05 -9.12
CA GLN A 60 -5.02 -7.09 -9.15
C GLN A 60 -5.63 -7.18 -7.73
N ASP A 61 -4.84 -7.66 -6.76
CA ASP A 61 -5.20 -7.75 -5.34
C ASP A 61 -4.54 -6.65 -4.48
N LEU A 62 -3.93 -5.65 -5.13
CA LEU A 62 -3.09 -4.62 -4.54
C LEU A 62 -1.81 -5.16 -3.88
N VAL A 63 -1.50 -6.45 -4.05
CA VAL A 63 -0.37 -7.14 -3.43
C VAL A 63 0.91 -6.86 -4.21
N VAL A 64 1.89 -6.32 -3.50
CA VAL A 64 3.20 -5.94 -4.03
C VAL A 64 4.18 -7.09 -3.87
N TYR A 65 4.42 -7.57 -2.64
CA TYR A 65 5.31 -8.70 -2.33
C TYR A 65 5.10 -9.23 -0.90
N GLY A 66 5.82 -10.29 -0.54
CA GLY A 66 5.91 -10.76 0.85
C GLY A 66 4.60 -11.34 1.37
N GLY A 67 3.93 -12.18 0.57
CA GLY A 67 2.63 -12.78 0.90
C GLY A 67 1.49 -11.82 0.60
N ILE A 68 1.01 -11.10 1.62
CA ILE A 68 -0.15 -10.18 1.53
C ILE A 68 0.24 -8.71 1.71
N GLY A 69 1.50 -8.37 1.50
CA GLY A 69 2.00 -6.99 1.58
C GLY A 69 1.39 -6.14 0.47
N ARG A 70 0.53 -5.18 0.84
CA ARG A 70 -0.28 -4.40 -0.10
C ARG A 70 0.10 -2.93 -0.14
N ALA A 71 -0.18 -2.28 -1.28
CA ALA A 71 0.05 -0.85 -1.48
C ALA A 71 -1.06 0.04 -0.91
N ALA A 72 -2.30 -0.44 -0.92
CA ALA A 72 -3.48 0.21 -0.36
C ALA A 72 -4.44 -0.83 0.22
N ARG A 73 -5.36 -0.42 1.10
CA ARG A 73 -6.22 -1.35 1.84
C ARG A 73 -7.18 -2.11 0.94
N ASN A 74 -7.81 -1.41 0.01
CA ASN A 74 -8.74 -1.91 -1.00
C ASN A 74 -8.78 -0.91 -2.16
N TRP A 75 -9.48 -1.23 -3.25
CA TRP A 75 -9.47 -0.39 -4.45
C TRP A 75 -10.08 1.00 -4.22
N GLU A 76 -11.11 1.10 -3.38
CA GLU A 76 -11.68 2.39 -2.98
C GLU A 76 -10.63 3.27 -2.27
N CYS A 77 -9.87 2.71 -1.34
CA CYS A 77 -8.79 3.44 -0.66
C CYS A 77 -7.68 3.84 -1.63
N PHE A 78 -7.33 2.98 -2.59
CA PHE A 78 -6.35 3.31 -3.63
C PHE A 78 -6.80 4.51 -4.46
N ASP A 79 -8.03 4.48 -4.98
CA ASP A 79 -8.59 5.56 -5.80
C ASP A 79 -8.67 6.87 -5.01
N GLN A 80 -9.08 6.80 -3.74
CA GLN A 80 -9.15 7.96 -2.87
C GLN A 80 -7.76 8.53 -2.50
N ILE A 81 -6.72 7.69 -2.35
CA ILE A 81 -5.35 8.18 -2.14
C ILE A 81 -4.89 8.97 -3.37
N LEU A 82 -5.09 8.42 -4.57
CA LEU A 82 -4.72 9.09 -5.81
C LEU A 82 -5.47 10.42 -5.99
N ALA A 83 -6.78 10.44 -5.71
CA ALA A 83 -7.57 11.66 -5.75
C ALA A 83 -7.08 12.71 -4.74
N SER A 84 -6.75 12.27 -3.51
CA SER A 84 -6.24 13.17 -2.46
C SER A 84 -4.88 13.76 -2.84
N LEU A 85 -3.97 12.97 -3.42
CA LEU A 85 -2.64 13.44 -3.84
C LEU A 85 -2.70 14.46 -4.98
N LYS A 86 -3.64 14.31 -5.92
CA LYS A 86 -3.85 15.30 -6.99
C LYS A 86 -4.25 16.67 -6.45
N GLU A 87 -5.07 16.70 -5.41
CA GLU A 87 -5.59 17.92 -4.82
C GLU A 87 -4.77 18.47 -3.64
N LEU A 88 -3.78 17.74 -3.15
CA LEU A 88 -3.00 18.12 -1.97
C LEU A 88 -2.15 19.38 -2.25
N ASN A 89 -2.28 20.40 -1.40
CA ASN A 89 -1.46 21.61 -1.51
C ASN A 89 -0.08 21.42 -0.86
N ASP A 90 0.88 22.29 -1.22
CA ASP A 90 2.27 22.19 -0.75
C ASP A 90 2.42 22.42 0.76
N ASP A 91 1.44 23.01 1.44
CA ASP A 91 1.40 23.18 2.89
C ASP A 91 0.51 22.16 3.60
N GLU A 92 0.06 21.12 2.92
CA GLU A 92 -0.80 20.07 3.48
C GLU A 92 -0.08 18.72 3.61
N THR A 93 -0.58 17.87 4.50
CA THR A 93 -0.11 16.51 4.73
C THR A 93 -1.28 15.54 4.72
N LEU A 94 -1.20 14.51 3.86
CA LEU A 94 -2.12 13.37 3.85
C LEU A 94 -1.72 12.34 4.90
N LEU A 95 -2.67 11.89 5.71
CA LEU A 95 -2.49 10.77 6.63
C LEU A 95 -3.05 9.49 6.03
N VAL A 96 -2.20 8.46 5.95
CA VAL A 96 -2.59 7.11 5.52
C VAL A 96 -2.44 6.13 6.68
N GLN A 97 -3.56 5.57 7.12
CA GLN A 97 -3.62 4.60 8.21
C GLN A 97 -3.93 3.23 7.62
N SER A 98 -3.00 2.27 7.76
CA SER A 98 -3.11 0.91 7.19
C SER A 98 -3.71 0.91 5.78
N GLY A 99 -3.07 1.66 4.87
CA GLY A 99 -3.47 1.76 3.46
C GLY A 99 -4.79 2.50 3.17
N LYS A 100 -5.38 3.21 4.13
CA LYS A 100 -6.57 4.04 3.95
C LYS A 100 -6.23 5.53 4.13
N PRO A 101 -6.64 6.43 3.22
CA PRO A 101 -6.50 7.87 3.43
C PRO A 101 -7.54 8.32 4.47
N VAL A 102 -7.10 8.81 5.62
CA VAL A 102 -8.00 9.12 6.76
C VAL A 102 -8.16 10.61 7.04
N GLY A 103 -7.31 11.46 6.49
CA GLY A 103 -7.45 12.90 6.64
C GLY A 103 -6.31 13.67 6.00
N VAL A 104 -6.57 14.94 5.73
CA VAL A 104 -5.59 15.92 5.26
C VAL A 104 -5.57 17.06 6.27
N PHE A 105 -4.38 17.49 6.68
CA PHE A 105 -4.20 18.56 7.64
C PHE A 105 -3.23 19.61 7.10
N LYS A 106 -3.51 20.88 7.42
CA LYS A 106 -2.57 21.96 7.16
C LYS A 106 -1.34 21.82 8.05
N THR A 107 -0.19 22.00 7.43
CA THR A 107 1.16 21.89 7.97
C THR A 107 2.01 23.04 7.42
N HIS A 108 3.09 22.76 6.69
CA HIS A 108 3.94 23.76 6.04
C HIS A 108 4.74 23.13 4.89
N ALA A 109 5.32 23.96 4.00
CA ALA A 109 6.04 23.50 2.80
C ALA A 109 7.15 22.46 3.08
N ASN A 110 7.89 22.61 4.18
CA ASN A 110 8.98 21.70 4.55
C ASN A 110 8.55 20.42 5.30
N ALA A 111 7.24 20.21 5.52
CA ALA A 111 6.73 18.99 6.13
C ALA A 111 6.65 17.86 5.08
N PRO A 112 6.59 16.57 5.49
CA PRO A 112 6.27 15.49 4.57
C PRO A 112 4.87 15.69 3.96
N ARG A 113 4.70 15.44 2.66
CA ARG A 113 3.36 15.47 2.02
C ARG A 113 2.47 14.32 2.45
N VAL A 114 3.06 13.19 2.86
CA VAL A 114 2.33 12.00 3.28
C VAL A 114 2.98 11.42 4.54
N LEU A 115 2.16 11.10 5.54
CA LEU A 115 2.56 10.32 6.70
C LEU A 115 1.80 8.99 6.70
N ILE A 116 2.53 7.90 6.84
CA ILE A 116 2.00 6.54 6.70
C ILE A 116 2.25 5.74 7.98
N ALA A 117 1.19 5.15 8.52
CA ALA A 117 1.27 4.21 9.64
C ALA A 117 0.48 2.94 9.30
N ASN A 118 1.19 1.88 8.93
CA ASN A 118 0.59 0.61 8.53
C ASN A 118 0.81 -0.47 9.57
N SER A 119 -0.20 -1.33 9.76
CA SER A 119 -0.07 -2.61 10.46
C SER A 119 0.30 -2.54 11.95
N ASN A 120 0.25 -1.35 12.55
CA ASN A 120 0.53 -1.17 13.97
C ASN A 120 -0.62 -1.69 14.83
N LEU A 121 -0.31 -2.59 15.77
CA LEU A 121 -1.20 -3.06 16.82
C LEU A 121 -0.53 -2.85 18.18
N VAL A 122 -1.33 -2.60 19.20
CA VAL A 122 -0.84 -2.60 20.59
C VAL A 122 -0.26 -3.99 20.89
N PRO A 123 0.92 -4.11 21.54
CA PRO A 123 1.69 -5.37 21.56
C PRO A 123 0.93 -6.61 22.02
N LYS A 124 0.04 -6.48 23.02
CA LYS A 124 -0.81 -7.60 23.50
C LYS A 124 -1.67 -8.23 22.40
N TRP A 125 -1.99 -7.48 21.36
CA TRP A 125 -2.83 -7.88 20.24
C TRP A 125 -2.06 -8.05 18.93
N ALA A 126 -0.74 -7.86 18.92
CA ALA A 126 0.10 -7.95 17.73
C ALA A 126 0.32 -9.43 17.30
N THR A 127 -0.77 -10.07 16.87
CA THR A 127 -0.86 -11.48 16.48
C THR A 127 -1.51 -11.59 15.10
N TRP A 128 -1.19 -12.66 14.37
CA TRP A 128 -1.80 -12.90 13.06
C TRP A 128 -3.30 -13.17 13.16
N GLU A 129 -3.77 -13.79 14.24
CA GLU A 129 -5.18 -14.04 14.48
C GLU A 129 -5.96 -12.73 14.57
N LYS A 130 -5.46 -11.76 15.37
CA LYS A 130 -6.10 -10.44 15.48
C LYS A 130 -5.94 -9.62 14.19
N PHE A 131 -4.78 -9.69 13.54
CA PHE A 131 -4.59 -9.08 12.21
C PHE A 131 -5.69 -9.55 11.24
N ASN A 132 -5.89 -10.87 11.13
CA ASN A 132 -6.81 -11.48 10.17
C ASN A 132 -8.27 -11.17 10.51
N GLU A 133 -8.61 -11.08 11.80
CA GLU A 133 -9.92 -10.59 12.25
C GLU A 133 -10.18 -9.17 11.75
N LEU A 134 -9.23 -8.25 11.93
CA LEU A 134 -9.37 -6.86 11.51
C LEU A 134 -9.33 -6.69 9.99
N ASP A 135 -8.51 -7.47 9.26
CA ASP A 135 -8.46 -7.44 7.79
C ASP A 135 -9.79 -7.90 7.18
N ARG A 136 -10.40 -8.98 7.70
CA ARG A 136 -11.74 -9.43 7.28
C ARG A 136 -12.83 -8.39 7.56
N ALA A 137 -12.67 -7.59 8.61
CA ALA A 137 -13.56 -6.48 8.92
C ALA A 137 -13.26 -5.20 8.09
N GLY A 138 -12.28 -5.22 7.19
CA GLY A 138 -11.88 -4.05 6.39
C GLY A 138 -11.14 -2.96 7.19
N LEU A 139 -10.63 -3.29 8.37
CA LEU A 139 -9.99 -2.34 9.29
C LEU A 139 -8.46 -2.34 9.18
N PHE A 140 -7.88 -3.27 8.43
CA PHE A 140 -6.44 -3.51 8.45
C PHE A 140 -5.84 -3.80 7.08
N MET A 141 -4.53 -3.59 6.99
CA MET A 141 -3.71 -3.92 5.83
C MET A 141 -2.32 -4.31 6.33
N TYR A 142 -1.70 -5.31 5.70
CA TYR A 142 -0.29 -5.62 5.91
C TYR A 142 0.56 -4.76 4.96
N GLY A 143 1.39 -3.88 5.51
CA GLY A 143 2.20 -2.95 4.72
C GLY A 143 3.55 -3.50 4.28
N GLN A 144 3.99 -4.65 4.82
CA GLN A 144 5.40 -5.08 4.70
C GLN A 144 6.33 -3.89 5.06
N MET A 145 7.48 -3.74 4.41
CA MET A 145 8.40 -2.63 4.55
C MET A 145 8.13 -1.60 3.45
N THR A 146 8.26 -2.01 2.18
CA THR A 146 8.19 -1.10 1.01
C THR A 146 6.90 -1.19 0.20
N ALA A 147 6.02 -2.16 0.52
CA ALA A 147 4.75 -2.33 -0.16
C ALA A 147 3.77 -1.19 0.20
N GLY A 148 3.52 -0.99 1.48
CA GLY A 148 2.60 0.03 1.98
C GLY A 148 3.19 1.43 2.12
N SER A 149 4.50 1.59 1.87
CA SER A 149 5.21 2.88 1.90
C SER A 149 5.64 3.38 0.51
N TRP A 150 5.27 2.65 -0.54
CA TRP A 150 5.36 3.09 -1.94
C TRP A 150 6.79 3.38 -2.38
N ILE A 151 7.68 2.41 -2.20
CA ILE A 151 9.08 2.53 -2.65
C ILE A 151 9.66 1.18 -3.09
N TYR A 152 8.80 0.24 -3.49
CA TYR A 152 9.24 -1.05 -4.00
C TYR A 152 9.66 -0.92 -5.46
N ILE A 153 10.81 -1.50 -5.78
CA ILE A 153 11.47 -1.41 -7.10
C ILE A 153 11.70 -2.79 -7.72
N GLY A 154 10.82 -3.74 -7.39
CA GLY A 154 10.98 -5.13 -7.79
C GLY A 154 12.12 -5.83 -7.03
N SER A 155 12.57 -6.94 -7.60
CA SER A 155 13.60 -7.79 -7.01
C SER A 155 14.94 -7.08 -6.79
N GLN A 156 15.26 -6.05 -7.58
CA GLN A 156 16.50 -5.28 -7.44
C GLN A 156 16.70 -4.77 -5.99
N GLY A 157 15.62 -4.44 -5.28
CA GLY A 157 15.69 -3.94 -3.91
C GLY A 157 16.40 -4.87 -2.92
N ILE A 158 16.39 -6.19 -3.14
CA ILE A 158 17.04 -7.17 -2.24
C ILE A 158 18.32 -7.79 -2.84
N VAL A 159 18.55 -7.62 -4.15
CA VAL A 159 19.68 -8.24 -4.86
C VAL A 159 21.01 -7.77 -4.26
N GLN A 160 21.19 -6.47 -4.02
CA GLN A 160 22.45 -5.96 -3.45
C GLN A 160 22.71 -6.54 -2.05
N GLY A 161 21.72 -6.51 -1.15
CA GLY A 161 21.88 -7.04 0.20
C GLY A 161 22.18 -8.54 0.24
N THR A 162 21.54 -9.31 -0.66
CA THR A 162 21.80 -10.75 -0.80
C THR A 162 23.21 -11.00 -1.32
N PHE A 163 23.64 -10.24 -2.34
CA PHE A 163 25.01 -10.31 -2.86
C PHE A 163 26.04 -10.02 -1.77
N GLU A 164 25.89 -8.92 -1.04
CA GLU A 164 26.82 -8.55 0.03
C GLU A 164 26.86 -9.61 1.15
N THR A 165 25.72 -10.23 1.47
CA THR A 165 25.67 -11.32 2.46
C THR A 165 26.50 -12.52 2.01
N PHE A 166 26.39 -12.93 0.74
CA PHE A 166 27.18 -14.04 0.23
C PHE A 166 28.66 -13.69 0.07
N VAL A 167 28.97 -12.47 -0.34
CA VAL A 167 30.36 -11.98 -0.41
C VAL A 167 30.99 -12.02 0.98
N GLU A 168 30.29 -11.54 2.00
CA GLU A 168 30.78 -11.54 3.38
C GLU A 168 30.92 -12.95 3.96
N ALA A 169 29.95 -13.84 3.72
CA ALA A 169 30.09 -15.25 4.07
C ALA A 169 31.31 -15.91 3.38
N GLY A 170 31.57 -15.53 2.13
CA GLY A 170 32.76 -15.94 1.38
C GLY A 170 34.06 -15.51 2.06
N ARG A 171 34.14 -14.25 2.52
CA ARG A 171 35.31 -13.73 3.26
C ARG A 171 35.52 -14.47 4.58
N GLN A 172 34.45 -14.72 5.33
CA GLN A 172 34.54 -15.35 6.66
C GLN A 172 34.83 -16.86 6.63
N HIS A 173 34.35 -17.57 5.60
CA HIS A 173 34.37 -19.04 5.61
C HIS A 173 35.20 -19.68 4.48
N TYR A 174 35.56 -18.93 3.43
CA TYR A 174 36.16 -19.50 2.23
C TYR A 174 37.39 -18.74 1.69
N ASN A 175 37.95 -17.79 2.45
CA ASN A 175 39.13 -16.99 2.07
C ASN A 175 38.98 -16.30 0.70
N ASN A 176 37.79 -15.78 0.41
CA ASN A 176 37.58 -14.89 -0.74
C ASN A 176 38.42 -13.62 -0.66
#